data_AF-A0A497ZRE1-F1
#
_entry.id   AF-A0A497ZRE1-F1
#
_cell.length_a   1.000
_cell.length_b   1.000
_cell.length_c   1.000
_cell.angle_alpha   90.00
_cell.angle_beta   90.00
_cell.angle_gamma   90.00
#
_symmetry.space_group_name_H-M   'P 1'
#
loop_
_entity.id
_entity.type
_entity.pdbx_description
1 polymer ?
#
loop_
_entity_poly.entity_id
_entity_poly.type
_entity_poly.pdbx_seq_one_letter_code
_entity_poly.pdbx_strand_id
1 'polypeptide(L)'
;MGLLGQPLGYYDYLTFVALILLLAAVMALFLFLMGLPGRIAIKRNHPHAEAVKIMGWMGFLAIVPWVHAFIWAFHDGVTVDMRRGPDEERKAIRDEIKRLGGTIKPEYQDPLDTDETKQA
;
A
#
# COMPACT_ATOMS: atom_id res chain seq x y z
N MET A 1 36.08 -21.65 -17.89
CA MET A 1 34.86 -22.20 -18.53
C MET A 1 34.21 -21.06 -19.28
N GLY A 2 34.17 -21.13 -20.61
CA GLY A 2 33.66 -20.05 -21.47
C GLY A 2 32.18 -20.26 -21.84
N LEU A 3 31.49 -19.17 -22.15
CA LEU A 3 30.11 -19.22 -22.66
C LEU A 3 30.17 -19.36 -24.19
N LEU A 4 29.48 -20.36 -24.77
CA LEU A 4 29.39 -20.58 -26.23
C LEU A 4 30.75 -20.61 -26.97
N GLY A 5 31.81 -21.07 -26.31
CA GLY A 5 33.15 -21.19 -26.89
C GLY A 5 34.02 -19.94 -26.83
N GLN A 6 33.55 -18.84 -26.22
CA GLN A 6 34.34 -17.63 -26.01
C GLN A 6 34.77 -17.47 -24.53
N PRO A 7 35.99 -16.98 -24.26
CA PRO A 7 36.46 -16.71 -22.91
C PRO A 7 35.66 -15.55 -22.30
N LEU A 8 35.19 -15.72 -21.06
CA LEU A 8 34.46 -14.69 -20.34
C LEU A 8 35.37 -13.49 -20.06
N GLY A 9 35.05 -12.35 -20.68
CA GLY A 9 35.76 -11.10 -20.49
C GLY A 9 35.18 -10.27 -19.35
N TYR A 10 35.91 -9.21 -18.98
CA TYR A 10 35.45 -8.23 -17.98
C TYR A 10 34.06 -7.64 -18.31
N TYR A 11 33.78 -7.39 -19.59
CA TYR A 11 32.49 -6.87 -20.04
C TYR A 11 31.33 -7.85 -19.82
N ASP A 12 31.58 -9.17 -19.89
CA ASP A 12 30.55 -10.18 -19.65
C ASP A 12 30.12 -10.16 -18.18
N TYR A 13 31.10 -10.07 -17.26
CA TYR A 13 30.83 -9.95 -15.83
C TYR A 13 30.06 -8.67 -15.49
N LEU A 14 30.44 -7.53 -16.07
CA LEU A 14 29.68 -6.29 -15.91
C LEU A 14 28.23 -6.43 -16.42
N THR A 15 28.05 -7.09 -17.56
CA THR A 15 26.72 -7.31 -18.14
C THR A 15 25.86 -8.18 -17.22
N PHE A 16 26.42 -9.23 -16.61
CA PHE A 16 25.68 -10.04 -15.64
C PHE A 16 25.30 -9.26 -14.38
N VAL A 17 26.20 -8.43 -13.85
CA VAL A 17 25.88 -7.57 -12.69
C VAL A 17 24.77 -6.58 -13.06
N ALA A 18 24.87 -5.93 -14.22
CA ALA A 18 23.84 -5.02 -14.71
C ALA A 18 22.48 -5.73 -14.89
N LEU A 19 22.46 -6.95 -15.42
CA LEU A 19 21.24 -7.76 -15.56
C LEU A 19 20.61 -8.11 -14.21
N ILE A 20 21.42 -8.48 -13.21
CA ILE A 20 20.92 -8.76 -11.86
C ILE A 20 20.30 -7.50 -11.24
N LEU A 21 20.97 -6.35 -11.37
CA LEU A 21 20.46 -5.08 -10.87
C LEU A 21 19.17 -4.66 -11.58
N LEU A 22 19.12 -4.82 -12.90
CA LEU A 22 17.91 -4.55 -13.69
C LEU A 22 16.75 -5.44 -13.24
N LEU A 23 17.00 -6.73 -13.05
CA LEU A 23 15.99 -7.67 -12.55
C LEU A 23 15.49 -7.28 -11.16
N ALA A 24 16.40 -6.90 -10.25
CA ALA A 24 16.05 -6.44 -8.92
C ALA A 24 15.22 -5.14 -8.95
N ALA A 25 15.58 -4.19 -9.83
CA ALA A 25 14.82 -2.95 -10.01
C ALA A 25 13.40 -3.21 -10.54
N VAL A 26 13.28 -4.09 -11.54
CA VAL A 26 11.97 -4.51 -12.08
C VAL A 26 11.13 -5.20 -11.01
N MET A 27 11.73 -6.10 -10.23
CA MET A 27 11.03 -6.77 -9.11
C MET A 27 10.56 -5.77 -8.05
N ALA A 28 11.39 -4.81 -7.68
CA ALA A 28 11.04 -3.76 -6.73
C ALA A 28 9.89 -2.89 -7.25
N LEU A 29 9.88 -2.56 -8.55
CA LEU A 29 8.79 -1.83 -9.19
C LEU A 29 7.48 -2.63 -9.13
N PHE A 30 7.51 -3.93 -9.39
CA PHE A 30 6.34 -4.79 -9.30
C PHE A 30 5.77 -4.84 -7.87
N LEU A 31 6.62 -5.06 -6.86
CA LEU A 31 6.19 -5.06 -5.46
C LEU A 31 5.59 -3.71 -5.04
N PHE A 32 6.17 -2.61 -5.54
CA PHE A 32 5.65 -1.27 -5.29
C PHE A 32 4.26 -1.06 -5.92
N LEU A 33 4.07 -1.44 -7.18
CA LEU A 33 2.80 -1.31 -7.90
C LEU A 33 1.70 -2.19 -7.30
N MET A 34 2.03 -3.42 -6.94
CA MET A 34 1.14 -4.39 -6.31
C MET A 34 0.53 -3.85 -5.01
N GLY A 35 1.35 -3.26 -4.14
CA GLY A 35 0.92 -2.70 -2.85
C GLY A 35 0.34 -1.28 -2.90
N LEU A 36 0.37 -0.63 -4.07
CA LEU A 36 0.00 0.78 -4.21
C LEU A 36 -1.47 1.12 -3.85
N PRO A 37 -2.51 0.36 -4.26
CA PRO A 37 -3.90 0.73 -3.97
C PRO A 37 -4.20 0.69 -2.46
N GLY A 38 -3.65 -0.29 -1.74
CA GLY A 38 -3.75 -0.38 -0.28
C GLY A 38 -3.11 0.82 0.43
N ARG A 39 -1.94 1.26 -0.04
CA ARG A 39 -1.26 2.45 0.53
C ARG A 39 -2.07 3.73 0.30
N ILE A 40 -2.74 3.84 -0.85
CA ILE A 40 -3.63 4.98 -1.14
C ILE A 40 -4.84 4.97 -0.21
N ALA A 41 -5.49 3.81 -0.02
CA ALA A 41 -6.64 3.68 0.87
C ALA A 41 -6.30 4.05 2.33
N ILE A 42 -5.13 3.61 2.82
CA ILE A 42 -4.65 3.97 4.16
C ILE A 42 -4.43 5.49 4.28
N LYS A 43 -3.75 6.11 3.31
CA LYS A 43 -3.52 7.57 3.31
C LYS A 43 -4.82 8.38 3.26
N ARG A 44 -5.86 7.84 2.63
CA ARG A 44 -7.17 8.48 2.53
C ARG A 44 -8.10 8.22 3.72
N ASN A 45 -7.66 7.44 4.73
CA ASN A 45 -8.49 7.03 5.86
C ASN A 45 -9.77 6.28 5.40
N HIS A 46 -9.63 5.37 4.44
CA HIS A 46 -10.75 4.59 3.91
C HIS A 46 -11.29 3.62 4.98
N PRO A 47 -12.63 3.46 5.15
CA PRO A 47 -13.20 2.61 6.21
C PRO A 47 -12.82 1.14 6.10
N HIS A 48 -12.50 0.69 4.88
CA HIS A 48 -12.09 -0.68 4.59
C HIS A 48 -10.69 -0.71 3.99
N ALA A 49 -9.75 0.05 4.58
CA ALA A 49 -8.38 0.14 4.11
C ALA A 49 -7.66 -1.22 4.14
N GLU A 50 -7.95 -2.09 5.12
CA GLU A 50 -7.39 -3.44 5.15
C GLU A 50 -7.88 -4.30 3.98
N ALA A 51 -9.18 -4.23 3.65
CA ALA A 51 -9.75 -4.98 2.54
C ALA A 51 -9.13 -4.56 1.19
N VAL A 52 -8.99 -3.25 0.96
CA VAL A 52 -8.33 -2.71 -0.24
C VAL A 52 -6.87 -3.14 -0.31
N LYS A 53 -6.17 -3.16 0.83
CA LYS A 53 -4.78 -3.65 0.90
C LYS A 53 -4.72 -5.11 0.46
N ILE A 54 -5.55 -5.99 1.03
CA ILE A 54 -5.57 -7.40 0.67
C ILE A 54 -5.96 -7.59 -0.81
N MET A 55 -6.95 -6.84 -1.30
CA MET A 55 -7.38 -6.90 -2.70
C MET A 55 -6.29 -6.42 -3.66
N GLY A 56 -5.48 -5.43 -3.30
CA GLY A 56 -4.32 -5.02 -4.09
C GLY A 56 -3.27 -6.13 -4.21
N TRP A 57 -2.95 -6.80 -3.09
CA TRP A 57 -1.98 -7.89 -3.07
C TRP A 57 -2.52 -9.16 -3.76
N MET A 58 -3.73 -9.59 -3.44
CA MET A 58 -4.31 -10.82 -4.03
C MET A 58 -4.81 -10.62 -5.46
N GLY A 59 -5.30 -9.42 -5.75
CA GLY A 59 -5.76 -9.04 -7.07
C GLY A 59 -4.64 -8.89 -8.07
N PHE A 60 -3.38 -8.69 -7.68
CA PHE A 60 -2.29 -8.49 -8.66
C PHE A 60 -2.07 -9.66 -9.63
N LEU A 61 -2.43 -10.90 -9.23
CA LEU A 61 -2.41 -12.06 -10.14
C LEU A 61 -3.39 -11.92 -11.31
N ALA A 62 -4.41 -11.06 -11.19
CA ALA A 62 -5.36 -10.73 -12.23
C ALA A 62 -5.50 -9.21 -12.36
N ILE A 63 -5.14 -8.64 -13.52
CA ILE A 63 -5.14 -7.18 -13.72
C ILE A 63 -6.49 -6.53 -13.35
N VAL A 64 -7.61 -7.21 -13.59
CA VAL A 64 -8.97 -6.72 -13.31
C VAL A 64 -9.22 -6.43 -11.82
N PRO A 65 -9.12 -7.38 -10.88
CA PRO A 65 -9.28 -7.08 -9.45
C PRO A 65 -8.25 -6.09 -8.91
N TRP A 66 -7.03 -6.04 -9.46
CA TRP A 66 -6.06 -5.01 -9.08
C TRP A 66 -6.54 -3.60 -9.47
N VAL A 67 -6.98 -3.38 -10.71
CA VAL A 67 -7.59 -2.10 -11.13
C VAL A 67 -8.84 -1.78 -10.31
N HIS A 68 -9.65 -2.79 -9.98
CA HIS A 68 -10.83 -2.60 -9.15
C HIS A 68 -10.47 -2.13 -7.73
N ALA A 69 -9.41 -2.69 -7.13
CA ALA A 69 -8.89 -2.22 -5.84
C ALA A 69 -8.44 -0.74 -5.91
N PHE A 70 -7.87 -0.30 -7.04
CA PHE A 70 -7.57 1.12 -7.26
C PHE A 70 -8.81 2.00 -7.28
N ILE A 71 -9.83 1.62 -8.05
CA ILE A 71 -11.09 2.38 -8.12
C ILE A 71 -11.68 2.51 -6.72
N TRP A 72 -11.71 1.42 -5.95
CA TRP A 72 -12.25 1.42 -4.60
C TRP A 72 -11.39 2.16 -3.59
N ALA A 73 -10.07 2.24 -3.79
CA ALA A 73 -9.19 3.10 -3.00
C ALA A 73 -9.54 4.59 -3.14
N PHE A 74 -10.09 5.01 -4.29
CA PHE A 74 -10.50 6.39 -4.57
C PHE A 74 -11.97 6.67 -4.30
N HIS A 75 -12.81 5.64 -4.29
CA HIS A 75 -14.21 5.75 -3.89
C HIS A 75 -14.30 6.17 -2.42
N ASP A 76 -15.17 7.12 -2.11
CA ASP A 76 -15.43 7.49 -0.71
C ASP A 76 -16.43 6.49 -0.12
N GLY A 77 -15.91 5.51 0.61
CA GLY A 77 -16.73 4.66 1.46
C GLY A 77 -17.21 5.49 2.65
N VAL A 78 -18.49 5.83 2.69
CA VAL A 78 -19.14 6.23 3.94
C VAL A 78 -19.79 4.97 4.49
N THR A 79 -19.23 4.44 5.57
CA THR A 79 -19.93 3.41 6.35
C THR A 79 -20.85 4.12 7.33
N VAL A 80 -22.09 3.62 7.43
CA VAL A 80 -23.03 3.99 8.48
C VAL A 80 -23.64 2.68 8.98
N ASP A 81 -23.14 2.18 10.09
CA ASP A 81 -23.74 1.11 10.86
C ASP A 81 -24.80 1.70 11.79
N MET A 82 -26.07 1.41 11.54
CA MET A 82 -27.18 1.90 12.38
C MET A 82 -27.08 1.47 13.85
N ARG A 83 -26.29 0.45 14.17
CA ARG A 83 -26.09 -0.05 15.54
C ARG A 83 -24.98 0.69 16.28
N ARG A 84 -24.12 1.42 15.58
CA ARG A 84 -23.04 2.22 16.16
C ARG A 84 -23.31 3.68 15.90
N GLY A 85 -22.94 4.53 16.86
CA GLY A 85 -22.98 5.96 16.64
C GLY A 85 -21.97 6.38 15.56
N PRO A 86 -22.21 7.49 14.83
CA PRO A 86 -21.23 8.03 13.88
C PRO A 86 -19.84 8.25 14.48
N ASP A 87 -19.77 8.58 15.78
CA ASP A 87 -18.51 8.80 16.49
C ASP A 87 -17.77 7.49 16.80
N GLU A 88 -18.52 6.43 17.13
CA GLU A 88 -17.94 5.10 17.36
C GLU A 88 -17.36 4.50 16.09
N GLU A 89 -18.01 4.71 14.94
CA GLU A 89 -17.48 4.29 13.64
C GLU A 89 -16.20 5.04 13.29
N ARG A 90 -16.17 6.37 13.47
CA ARG A 90 -14.96 7.17 13.25
C ARG A 90 -13.80 6.72 14.13
N LYS A 91 -14.06 6.34 15.39
CA LYS A 91 -13.06 5.76 16.29
C LYS A 91 -12.56 4.42 15.76
N ALA A 92 -13.45 3.53 15.33
CA ALA A 92 -13.05 2.23 14.78
C ALA A 92 -12.18 2.37 13.51
N ILE A 93 -12.57 3.25 12.57
CA ILE A 93 -11.79 3.53 11.36
C ILE A 93 -10.42 4.08 11.73
N ARG A 94 -10.36 5.00 12.69
CA ARG A 94 -9.10 5.55 13.18
C ARG A 94 -8.18 4.48 13.76
N ASP A 95 -8.71 3.65 14.65
CA ASP A 95 -7.95 2.58 15.30
C ASP A 95 -7.42 1.60 14.25
N GLU A 96 -8.22 1.30 13.24
CA GLU A 96 -7.78 0.48 12.11
C GLU A 96 -6.66 1.15 11.30
N ILE A 97 -6.79 2.43 10.96
CA ILE A 97 -5.74 3.17 10.23
C ILE A 97 -4.46 3.25 11.05
N LYS A 98 -4.54 3.49 12.37
CA LYS A 98 -3.40 3.50 13.28
C LYS A 98 -2.72 2.13 13.35
N ARG A 99 -3.50 1.05 13.43
CA ARG A 99 -3.01 -0.34 13.36
C ARG A 99 -2.30 -0.62 12.04
N LEU A 100 -2.78 -0.06 10.94
CA LEU A 100 -2.17 -0.17 9.61
C LEU A 100 -0.94 0.75 9.42
N GLY A 101 -0.58 1.56 10.41
CA GLY A 101 0.55 2.50 10.36
C GLY A 101 0.29 3.74 9.49
N GLY A 102 -0.98 4.07 9.23
CA GLY A 102 -1.38 5.26 8.49
C GLY A 102 -1.46 6.51 9.34
N THR A 103 -1.35 7.67 8.70
CA THR A 103 -1.60 8.97 9.34
C THR A 103 -3.08 9.33 9.28
N ILE A 104 -3.60 9.79 10.41
CA ILE A 104 -5.01 10.16 10.55
C ILE A 104 -5.15 11.61 10.08
N LYS A 105 -6.13 11.88 9.19
CA LYS A 105 -6.42 13.24 8.78
C LYS A 105 -7.01 14.04 9.96
N PRO A 106 -6.77 15.36 10.06
CA PRO A 106 -7.28 16.20 11.15
C PRO A 106 -8.81 16.13 11.30
N GLU A 107 -9.53 15.99 10.20
CA GLU A 107 -10.99 15.80 10.16
C GLU A 107 -11.48 14.56 10.91
N TYR A 108 -10.62 13.55 11.05
CA TYR A 108 -10.90 12.30 11.74
C TYR A 108 -10.18 12.21 13.09
N GLN A 109 -9.49 13.27 13.56
CA GLN A 109 -8.94 13.35 14.91
C GLN A 109 -10.06 13.59 15.92
N ASP A 110 -9.87 13.13 17.17
CA ASP A 110 -10.91 13.20 18.21
C ASP A 110 -10.65 14.52 18.90
N PRO A 111 -11.61 15.45 18.91
CA PRO A 111 -11.44 16.74 19.58
C PRO A 111 -11.04 16.62 21.06
N LEU A 112 -11.29 15.45 21.67
CA LEU A 112 -10.99 15.15 23.08
C LEU A 112 -9.66 14.40 23.26
N ASP A 113 -8.96 14.05 22.19
CA ASP A 113 -7.64 13.39 22.26
C ASP A 113 -6.58 14.41 22.70
N THR A 114 -6.36 14.48 24.01
CA THR A 114 -5.51 15.48 24.67
C THR A 114 -4.02 15.09 24.65
N ASP A 115 -3.65 14.02 23.93
CA ASP A 115 -2.26 13.55 23.84
C ASP A 115 -1.41 14.32 22.81
N GLU A 116 -2.01 14.93 21.78
CA GLU A 116 -1.27 15.77 20.81
C GLU A 116 -0.98 17.19 21.33
N THR A 117 -1.72 17.67 22.33
CA THR A 117 -1.55 19.03 22.91
C THR A 117 -0.29 19.17 23.77
N LYS A 118 0.49 18.10 23.99
CA LYS A 118 1.71 18.12 24.82
C LYS A 118 3.03 18.01 24.04
N GLN A 119 3.01 18.03 22.71
CA GLN A 119 4.23 17.95 21.88
C GLN A 119 4.53 19.19 21.03
N ALA A 120 3.82 20.32 21.28
CA ALA A 120 4.13 21.63 20.69
C ALA A 120 4.82 22.55 21.70
#